data_AF-M3AJM3-F1
#
_entry.id   AF-M3AJM3-F1
#
_cell.length_a   1.000
_cell.length_b   1.000
_cell.length_c   1.000
_cell.angle_alpha   90.00
_cell.angle_beta   90.00
_cell.angle_gamma   90.00
#
_symmetry.space_group_name_H-M   'P 1'
#
loop_
_entity.id
_entity.type
_entity.pdbx_description
1 polymer ?
#
loop_
_entity_poly.entity_id
_entity_poly.type
_entity_poly.pdbx_seq_one_letter_code
_entity_poly.pdbx_strand_id
1 'polypeptide(L)' 'NILAIVNFDRLFIFVLPRQEGSTYDSIVFDDTVERYGFGTPKGKYYLANTGYRYTNIILVLYRSVRYYLRK' A
#
# COMPACT_ATOMS: atom_id res chain seq x y z
N ASN A 1 -5.94 -12.13 -2.83
CA ASN A 1 -4.90 -11.12 -2.55
C ASN A 1 -5.19 -10.50 -1.18
N ILE A 2 -4.20 -9.98 -0.47
CA ILE A 2 -4.40 -9.28 0.80
C ILE A 2 -3.63 -7.98 0.69
N LEU A 3 -4.28 -6.85 0.94
CA LEU A 3 -3.57 -5.59 1.11
C LEU A 3 -3.10 -5.52 2.56
N ALA A 4 -1.80 -5.54 2.77
CA ALA A 4 -1.21 -5.40 4.08
C ALA A 4 -0.31 -4.17 4.12
N ILE A 5 -0.46 -3.37 5.17
CA ILE A 5 0.32 -2.16 5.40
C ILE A 5 1.12 -2.38 6.67
N VAL A 6 2.42 -2.15 6.55
CA VAL A 6 3.41 -2.49 7.56
C VAL A 6 4.19 -1.23 7.92
N ASN A 7 4.40 -1.00 9.20
CA ASN A 7 5.27 0.09 9.65
C ASN A 7 6.76 -0.29 9.53
N PHE A 8 7.66 0.64 9.88
CA PHE A 8 9.11 0.37 9.83
C PHE A 8 9.56 -0.72 10.82
N ASP A 9 8.82 -0.93 11.91
CA ASP A 9 9.08 -1.99 12.90
C ASP A 9 8.56 -3.37 12.47
N ARG A 10 8.11 -3.50 11.22
CA ARG A 10 7.56 -4.75 10.63
C ARG A 10 6.24 -5.20 11.26
N LEU A 11 5.50 -4.30 11.91
CA LEU A 11 4.18 -4.56 12.47
C LEU A 11 3.10 -4.24 11.44
N PHE A 12 2.12 -5.12 11.30
CA PHE A 12 0.92 -4.87 10.50
C PHE A 12 0.05 -3.83 11.19
N ILE A 13 -0.16 -2.70 10.52
CA ILE A 13 -1.05 -1.63 10.99
C ILE A 13 -2.40 -1.66 10.30
N PHE A 14 -2.48 -2.33 9.15
CA PHE A 14 -3.73 -2.52 8.40
C PHE A 14 -3.63 -3.79 7.56
N VAL A 15 -4.67 -4.62 7.60
CA VAL A 15 -4.78 -5.83 6.79
C VAL A 15 -6.19 -5.87 6.23
N LEU A 16 -6.31 -5.85 4.91
CA LEU A 16 -7.57 -5.99 4.21
C LEU A 16 -7.56 -7.24 3.33
N PRO A 17 -8.43 -8.23 3.60
CA PRO A 17 -8.62 -9.35 2.69
C PRO A 17 -9.26 -8.85 1.39
N ARG A 18 -8.73 -9.24 0.23
CA ARG A 18 -9.34 -8.87 -1.06
C ARG A 18 -10.65 -9.62 -1.26
N GLN A 19 -11.67 -8.91 -1.71
CA GLN A 19 -12.90 -9.50 -2.25
C GLN A 19 -12.63 -10.23 -3.56
N GLU A 20 -13.16 -11.44 -3.71
CA GLU A 20 -12.99 -12.28 -4.89
C GLU A 20 -13.51 -11.54 -6.15
N GLY A 21 -12.70 -11.45 -7.21
CA GLY A 21 -13.05 -10.76 -8.47
C GLY A 21 -12.36 -9.42 -8.76
N SER A 22 -11.71 -8.77 -7.80
CA SER A 22 -10.89 -7.56 -8.07
C SER A 22 -9.57 -7.95 -8.76
N THR A 23 -9.27 -7.46 -9.97
CA THR A 23 -8.15 -7.98 -10.80
C THR A 23 -6.86 -7.17 -10.70
N TYR A 24 -6.83 -6.04 -9.96
CA TYR A 24 -5.68 -5.14 -9.92
C TYR A 24 -5.42 -4.57 -8.53
N ASP A 25 -4.17 -4.58 -8.08
CA ASP A 25 -3.76 -4.13 -6.73
C ASP A 25 -4.14 -2.67 -6.44
N SER A 26 -4.16 -1.83 -7.48
CA SER A 26 -4.57 -0.43 -7.35
C SER A 26 -6.06 -0.28 -7.05
N ILE A 27 -6.92 -1.17 -7.57
CA ILE A 27 -8.37 -1.11 -7.32
C ILE A 27 -8.67 -1.44 -5.86
N VAL A 28 -7.92 -2.41 -5.28
CA VAL A 28 -8.04 -2.75 -3.86
C VAL A 28 -7.63 -1.57 -2.98
N PHE A 29 -6.59 -0.84 -3.38
CA PHE A 29 -6.16 0.34 -2.64
C PHE A 29 -7.17 1.50 -2.75
N ASP A 30 -7.66 1.80 -3.94
CA ASP A 30 -8.63 2.88 -4.13
C ASP A 30 -9.91 2.61 -3.31
N ASP A 31 -10.40 1.36 -3.31
CA ASP A 31 -11.52 0.93 -2.48
C ASP A 31 -11.23 1.10 -0.99
N THR A 32 -9.98 0.91 -0.55
CA THR A 32 -9.61 1.10 0.87
C THR A 32 -9.63 2.55 1.30
N VAL A 33 -9.20 3.46 0.43
CA VAL A 33 -9.23 4.90 0.67
C VAL A 33 -10.69 5.37 0.76
N GLU A 34 -11.53 4.94 -0.19
CA GLU A 34 -12.93 5.36 -0.26
C GLU A 34 -13.80 4.74 0.84
N ARG A 35 -13.68 3.44 1.12
CA ARG A 35 -14.57 2.74 2.07
C ARG A 35 -14.12 2.82 3.52
N TYR A 36 -12.81 2.83 3.78
CA TYR A 36 -12.27 2.76 5.13
C TYR A 36 -11.60 4.06 5.58
N GLY A 37 -11.66 5.12 4.75
CA GLY A 37 -11.07 6.41 5.07
C GLY A 37 -9.55 6.32 5.24
N PHE A 38 -8.91 5.38 4.54
CA PHE A 38 -7.48 5.15 4.66
C PHE A 38 -6.70 6.38 4.16
N GLY A 39 -6.08 7.12 5.08
CA GLY A 39 -5.35 8.34 4.80
C GLY A 39 -3.89 8.30 5.25
N THR A 40 -3.09 9.22 4.75
CA THR A 40 -1.71 9.41 5.17
C THR A 40 -1.60 10.30 6.41
N PRO A 41 -0.70 9.97 7.36
CA PRO A 41 -0.30 10.92 8.39
C PRO A 41 0.25 12.20 7.75
N LYS A 42 -0.01 13.36 8.35
CA LYS A 42 0.39 14.66 7.80
C LYS A 42 1.90 14.69 7.49
N GLY A 43 2.25 14.98 6.24
CA GLY A 43 3.64 15.06 5.78
C GLY A 43 4.34 13.71 5.56
N LYS A 44 3.60 12.59 5.53
CA LYS A 44 4.14 11.25 5.28
C LYS A 44 3.41 10.57 4.11
N TYR A 45 4.04 9.56 3.54
CA TYR A 45 3.51 8.72 2.46
C TYR A 45 3.71 7.25 2.81
N TYR A 46 2.80 6.39 2.38
CA TYR A 46 3.03 4.95 2.38
C TYR A 46 3.87 4.57 1.16
N LEU A 47 4.76 3.60 1.35
CA LEU A 47 5.61 3.10 0.28
C LEU A 47 4.98 1.82 -0.30
N ALA A 48 4.72 1.81 -1.61
CA ALA A 48 4.11 0.67 -2.28
C ALA A 48 5.01 0.10 -3.38
N ASN A 49 4.80 -1.19 -3.68
CA ASN A 49 5.47 -1.87 -4.78
C ASN A 49 4.96 -1.37 -6.14
N THR A 50 5.65 -1.76 -7.21
CA THR A 50 5.44 -1.30 -8.60
C THR A 50 4.08 -1.65 -9.22
N GLY A 51 3.22 -2.37 -8.51
CA GLY A 51 1.84 -2.71 -8.91
C GLY A 51 0.79 -1.67 -8.49
N TYR A 52 1.19 -0.66 -7.73
CA TYR A 52 0.30 0.42 -7.28
C TYR A 52 0.50 1.70 -8.11
N ARG A 53 -0.53 2.56 -8.10
CA ARG A 53 -0.46 3.90 -8.68
C ARG A 53 0.10 4.89 -7.67
N TYR A 54 0.86 5.87 -8.16
CA TYR A 54 1.35 6.99 -7.36
C TYR A 54 0.18 7.93 -7.01
N THR A 55 0.05 8.30 -5.73
CA THR A 55 -1.02 9.18 -5.24
C THR A 55 -0.49 10.12 -4.16
N ASN A 56 -1.33 11.02 -3.66
CA ASN A 56 -1.02 11.83 -2.46
C ASN A 56 -0.94 10.99 -1.16
N ILE A 57 -1.22 9.69 -1.22
CA ILE A 57 -1.18 8.75 -0.10
C ILE A 57 -0.04 7.73 -0.28
N ILE A 58 0.30 7.38 -1.52
CA ILE A 58 1.30 6.36 -1.87
C ILE A 58 2.46 6.91 -2.71
N LEU A 59 3.68 6.65 -2.26
CA LEU A 59 4.90 6.64 -3.07
C LEU A 59 5.14 5.25 -3.65
N VAL A 60 5.25 5.16 -4.97
CA VAL A 60 5.56 3.88 -5.65
C VAL A 60 7.06 3.75 -5.80
N LEU A 61 7.59 2.60 -5.40
CA LEU A 61 9.00 2.28 -5.58
C LEU A 61 9.38 2.28 -7.05
N TYR A 62 10.56 2.81 -7.32
CA TYR A 62 11.18 2.68 -8.62
C TYR A 62 11.31 1.19 -8.98
N ARG A 63 10.97 0.85 -10.23
CA ARG A 63 10.99 -0.53 -10.70
C ARG A 63 12.35 -1.17 -10.41
N SER A 64 12.33 -2.38 -9.84
CA SER A 64 13.51 -3.16 -9.46
C SER A 64 14.26 -2.70 -8.19
N VAL A 65 13.71 -1.80 -7.36
CA VAL A 65 14.31 -1.43 -6.07
C VAL A 65 13.70 -2.25 -4.92
N ARG A 66 14.49 -3.15 -4.33
CA ARG A 66 14.15 -3.85 -3.08
C ARG A 66 14.61 -3.00 -1.89
N TYR A 67 13.70 -2.22 -1.30
CA TYR A 67 14.02 -1.36 -0.14
C TYR A 67 14.25 -2.13 1.17
N TYR A 68 13.90 -3.43 1.20
CA TYR A 68 13.99 -4.30 2.37
C TYR A 68 15.32 -5.04 2.52
N LEU A 69 16.38 -4.65 1.80
CA LEU A 69 17.69 -5.27 1.88
C LEU A 69 18.79 -4.23 2.15
N ARG A 70 18.92 -3.81 3.41
CA ARG A 70 20.23 -3.42 3.94
C ARG A 70 20.65 -4.48 4.95
N LYS A 71 21.83 -5.06 4.70
CA LYS A 71 22.60 -5.83 5.69
C LYS A 71 22.99 -4.92 6.84
#